data_AF-A0A7Y2UWH0-F1
#
_entry.id   AF-A0A7Y2UWH0-F1
#
_cell.length_a   1.000
_cell.length_b   1.000
_cell.length_c   1.000
_cell.angle_alpha   90.00
_cell.angle_beta   90.00
_cell.angle_gamma   90.00
#
_symmetry.space_group_name_H-M   'P 1'
#
loop_
_entity.id
_entity.type
_entity.pdbx_description
1 polymer ?
#
loop_
_entity_poly.entity_id
_entity_poly.type
_entity_poly.pdbx_seq_one_letter_code
_entity_poly.pdbx_strand_id
1 'polypeptide(L)'
;MMSTETLLEQKLLHSHKKEMIVFLKKHPEYFDEAVELAIQNKQPYSWRAAWVLWSYISKNDIRIKNHIPKLIKAIRNKADGHQRELLKILLEMNLNEEEEGYLFDLCVTLWEDVEKKPSIR
;
A
#
# COMPACT_ATOMS: atom_id res chain seq x y z
N MET A 1 -16.91 -4.45 20.79
CA MET A 1 -15.79 -5.36 21.11
C MET A 1 -14.50 -4.60 20.86
N MET A 2 -13.66 -4.40 21.87
CA MET A 2 -12.32 -3.84 21.65
C MET A 2 -11.53 -4.89 20.87
N SER A 3 -11.35 -4.67 19.56
CA SER A 3 -10.39 -5.44 18.78
C SER A 3 -9.01 -5.09 19.32
N THR A 4 -8.35 -6.03 20.00
CA THR A 4 -6.96 -5.87 20.41
C THR A 4 -6.13 -5.57 19.17
N GLU A 5 -5.51 -4.39 19.13
CA GLU A 5 -4.60 -4.01 18.05
C GLU A 5 -3.47 -5.04 17.93
N THR A 6 -3.11 -5.39 16.70
CA THR A 6 -1.93 -6.24 16.47
C THR A 6 -0.65 -5.48 16.84
N LEU A 7 0.46 -6.20 17.03
CA LEU A 7 1.76 -5.57 17.28
C LEU A 7 2.17 -4.65 16.11
N LEU A 8 1.90 -5.08 14.88
CA LEU A 8 2.14 -4.25 13.70
C LEU A 8 1.28 -2.99 13.71
N GLU A 9 -0.01 -3.10 14.04
CA GLU A 9 -0.92 -1.95 14.14
C GLU A 9 -0.45 -0.92 15.17
N GLN A 10 -0.04 -1.39 16.35
CA GLN A 10 0.56 -0.54 17.38
C GLN A 10 1.82 0.15 16.86
N LYS A 11 2.69 -0.59 16.16
CA LYS A 11 3.93 -0.04 15.59
C LYS A 11 3.65 0.98 14.50
N LEU A 12 2.67 0.74 13.64
CA LEU A 12 2.27 1.68 12.59
C LEU A 12 1.77 2.98 13.20
N LEU A 13 0.94 2.95 14.25
CA LEU A 13 0.42 4.16 14.89
C LEU A 13 1.50 4.99 15.60
N HIS A 14 2.35 4.35 16.39
CA HIS A 14 3.15 5.03 17.41
C HIS A 14 4.61 5.24 17.03
N SER A 15 5.01 4.94 15.79
CA SER A 15 6.41 5.06 15.35
C SER A 15 6.57 5.96 14.14
N HIS A 16 7.80 6.46 13.95
CA HIS A 16 8.17 7.18 12.74
C HIS A 16 8.53 6.20 11.61
N LYS A 17 8.50 6.67 10.35
CA LYS A 17 8.74 5.81 9.17
C LYS A 17 10.00 4.95 9.29
N LYS A 18 11.12 5.57 9.69
CA LYS A 18 12.41 4.88 9.82
C LYS A 18 12.32 3.70 10.78
N GLU A 19 11.62 3.86 11.89
CA GLU A 19 11.44 2.82 12.91
C GLU A 19 10.51 1.71 12.43
N MET A 20 9.47 2.04 11.67
CA MET A 20 8.60 1.03 11.05
C MET A 20 9.36 0.18 10.03
N ILE A 21 10.22 0.80 9.22
CA ILE A 21 11.08 0.08 8.26
C ILE A 21 12.05 -0.84 9.03
N VAL A 22 12.69 -0.34 10.08
CA VAL A 22 13.58 -1.16 10.93
C VAL A 22 12.80 -2.32 11.56
N PHE A 23 11.56 -2.10 11.99
CA PHE A 23 10.70 -3.15 12.52
C PHE A 23 10.42 -4.24 11.48
N LEU A 24 9.93 -3.89 10.28
CA LEU A 24 9.66 -4.87 9.21
C LEU A 24 10.91 -5.59 8.72
N LYS A 25 12.11 -4.98 8.85
CA LYS A 25 13.38 -5.65 8.58
C LYS A 25 13.73 -6.69 9.65
N LYS A 26 13.44 -6.40 10.92
CA LYS A 26 13.70 -7.30 12.05
C LYS A 26 12.64 -8.39 12.19
N HIS A 27 11.43 -8.11 11.72
CA HIS A 27 10.27 -8.97 11.85
C HIS A 27 9.58 -9.18 10.48
N PRO A 28 10.22 -9.92 9.55
CA PRO A 28 9.68 -10.16 8.21
C PRO A 28 8.36 -10.95 8.21
N GLU A 29 8.01 -11.64 9.31
CA GLU A 29 6.75 -12.36 9.50
C GLU A 29 5.51 -11.45 9.42
N TYR A 30 5.66 -10.14 9.66
CA TYR A 30 4.59 -9.16 9.54
C TYR A 30 4.40 -8.61 8.13
N PHE A 31 5.18 -9.08 7.15
CA PHE A 31 5.11 -8.55 5.79
C PHE A 31 3.73 -8.77 5.16
N ASP A 32 3.22 -10.01 5.19
CA ASP A 32 1.92 -10.34 4.59
C ASP A 32 0.79 -9.59 5.30
N GLU A 33 0.87 -9.44 6.62
CA GLU A 33 -0.06 -8.63 7.39
C GLU A 33 -0.01 -7.15 6.94
N ALA A 34 1.18 -6.59 6.72
CA ALA A 34 1.32 -5.23 6.23
C ALA A 34 0.70 -5.04 4.84
N VAL A 35 0.89 -6.02 3.94
CA VAL A 35 0.30 -5.97 2.59
C VAL A 35 -1.23 -6.05 2.66
N GLU A 36 -1.77 -6.97 3.46
CA GLU A 36 -3.22 -7.09 3.64
C GLU A 36 -3.82 -5.84 4.32
N LEU A 37 -3.14 -5.27 5.33
CA LEU A 37 -3.54 -3.98 5.92
C LEU A 37 -3.56 -2.88 4.88
N ALA A 38 -2.55 -2.79 4.00
CA ALA A 38 -2.49 -1.79 2.94
C ALA A 38 -3.66 -1.89 1.94
N ILE A 39 -4.14 -3.11 1.69
CA ILE A 39 -5.30 -3.40 0.83
C ILE A 39 -6.63 -3.09 1.52
N GLN A 40 -6.71 -3.26 2.84
CA GLN A 40 -7.93 -3.04 3.64
C GLN A 40 -8.33 -1.56 3.79
N ASN A 41 -9.49 -1.31 4.41
CA ASN A 41 -10.01 0.01 4.74
C ASN A 41 -9.99 0.26 6.26
N LYS A 42 -8.91 -0.14 6.94
CA LYS A 42 -8.75 0.02 8.40
C LYS A 42 -7.88 1.23 8.67
N GLN A 43 -8.48 2.43 8.64
CA GLN A 43 -7.71 3.66 8.86
C GLN A 43 -7.43 3.89 10.36
N PRO A 44 -6.25 4.47 10.71
CA PRO A 44 -5.20 4.94 9.81
C PRO A 44 -4.15 3.86 9.42
N TYR A 45 -4.31 2.62 9.88
CA TYR A 45 -3.33 1.55 9.66
C TYR A 45 -3.11 1.24 8.18
N SER A 46 -4.18 1.16 7.38
CA SER A 46 -4.09 0.82 5.97
C SER A 46 -3.25 1.80 5.16
N TRP A 47 -3.44 3.11 5.37
CA TRP A 47 -2.62 4.11 4.71
C TRP A 47 -1.15 4.05 5.17
N ARG A 48 -0.92 3.89 6.49
CA ARG A 48 0.45 3.83 7.04
C ARG A 48 1.20 2.57 6.61
N ALA A 49 0.49 1.44 6.49
CA ALA A 49 1.01 0.20 5.96
C ALA A 49 1.47 0.36 4.50
N ALA A 50 0.63 0.95 3.63
CA ALA A 50 1.03 1.25 2.25
C ALA A 50 2.26 2.19 2.19
N TRP A 51 2.26 3.24 3.01
CA TRP A 51 3.34 4.23 3.06
C TRP A 51 4.69 3.63 3.49
N VAL A 52 4.70 2.72 4.47
CA VAL A 52 5.94 2.05 4.90
C VAL A 52 6.38 1.00 3.90
N LEU A 53 5.44 0.21 3.33
CA LEU A 53 5.74 -0.86 2.38
C LEU A 53 6.50 -0.35 1.18
N TRP A 54 6.05 0.73 0.54
CA TRP A 54 6.75 1.34 -0.59
C TRP A 54 8.22 1.67 -0.28
N SER A 55 8.56 2.03 0.97
CA SER A 55 9.95 2.33 1.36
C SER A 55 10.72 1.13 1.94
N TYR A 56 10.06 -0.02 2.06
CA TYR A 56 10.64 -1.25 2.57
C TYR A 56 10.89 -2.28 1.47
N ILE A 57 10.01 -2.35 0.46
CA ILE A 57 10.16 -3.27 -0.68
C ILE A 57 11.30 -2.85 -1.59
N SER A 58 11.85 -3.83 -2.32
CA SER A 58 12.78 -3.59 -3.42
C SER A 58 12.07 -3.63 -4.77
N LYS A 59 12.74 -3.16 -5.82
CA LYS A 59 12.28 -3.34 -7.20
C LYS A 59 11.96 -4.80 -7.48
N ASN A 60 10.77 -5.06 -8.03
CA ASN A 60 10.21 -6.37 -8.37
C ASN A 60 10.26 -7.38 -7.20
N ASP A 61 9.90 -6.94 -5.99
CA ASP A 61 9.87 -7.79 -4.80
C ASP A 61 8.92 -8.99 -4.97
N ILE A 62 9.50 -10.19 -4.95
CA ILE A 62 8.76 -11.44 -5.17
C ILE A 62 7.57 -11.61 -4.22
N ARG A 63 7.67 -11.05 -3.01
CA ARG A 63 6.65 -11.16 -1.96
C ARG A 63 5.39 -10.37 -2.32
N ILE A 64 5.48 -9.35 -3.19
CA ILE A 64 4.33 -8.56 -3.62
C ILE A 64 3.58 -9.21 -4.80
N LYS A 65 4.23 -10.06 -5.61
CA LYS A 65 3.68 -10.52 -6.89
C LYS A 65 2.27 -11.09 -6.78
N ASN A 66 2.03 -11.96 -5.80
CA ASN A 66 0.72 -12.61 -5.62
C ASN A 66 -0.38 -11.64 -5.12
N HIS A 67 -0.01 -10.42 -4.72
CA HIS A 67 -0.93 -9.39 -4.24
C HIS A 67 -1.21 -8.32 -5.29
N ILE A 68 -0.53 -8.31 -6.44
CA ILE A 68 -0.69 -7.28 -7.48
C ILE A 68 -2.15 -7.09 -7.91
N PRO A 69 -2.92 -8.14 -8.26
CA PRO A 69 -4.33 -7.96 -8.66
C PRO A 69 -5.18 -7.36 -7.54
N LYS A 70 -4.92 -7.73 -6.28
CA LYS A 70 -5.63 -7.18 -5.12
C LYS A 70 -5.28 -5.72 -4.88
N LEU A 71 -4.01 -5.35 -5.04
CA LEU A 71 -3.52 -3.97 -4.91
C LEU A 71 -4.18 -3.06 -5.96
N ILE A 72 -4.18 -3.48 -7.24
CA ILE A 72 -4.83 -2.73 -8.33
C ILE A 72 -6.31 -2.51 -7.99
N LYS A 73 -7.04 -3.58 -7.64
CA LYS A 73 -8.47 -3.51 -7.30
C LYS A 73 -8.74 -2.61 -6.09
N ALA A 74 -7.83 -2.56 -5.11
CA ALA A 74 -8.04 -1.79 -3.89
C ALA A 74 -8.00 -0.28 -4.12
N ILE A 75 -7.22 0.21 -5.09
CA ILE A 75 -6.93 1.64 -5.29
C ILE A 75 -8.19 2.48 -5.48
N ARG A 76 -9.14 2.05 -6.34
CA ARG A 76 -10.31 2.86 -6.72
C ARG A 76 -11.10 3.38 -5.51
N ASN A 77 -11.13 2.62 -4.42
CA ASN A 77 -11.94 2.92 -3.22
C ASN A 77 -11.16 3.58 -2.07
N LYS A 78 -9.93 4.08 -2.31
CA LYS A 78 -9.12 4.73 -1.27
C LYS A 78 -9.14 6.25 -1.39
N ALA A 79 -8.86 6.92 -0.27
CA ALA A 79 -8.54 8.35 -0.27
C ALA A 79 -7.25 8.62 -1.06
N ASP A 80 -7.13 9.80 -1.68
CA ASP A 80 -6.07 10.14 -2.64
C ASP A 80 -4.64 9.86 -2.13
N GLY A 81 -4.38 10.16 -0.85
CA GLY A 81 -3.08 9.87 -0.24
C GLY A 81 -2.75 8.38 -0.21
N HIS A 82 -3.74 7.53 0.05
CA HIS A 82 -3.59 6.09 0.08
C HIS A 82 -3.55 5.48 -1.33
N GLN A 83 -4.34 6.00 -2.27
CA GLN A 83 -4.20 5.63 -3.69
C GLN A 83 -2.76 5.83 -4.17
N ARG A 84 -2.16 6.99 -3.87
CA ARG A 84 -0.78 7.29 -4.26
C ARG A 84 0.24 6.31 -3.67
N GLU A 85 0.09 5.91 -2.41
CA GLU A 85 1.03 4.95 -1.81
C GLU A 85 0.89 3.55 -2.42
N LEU A 86 -0.34 3.11 -2.76
CA LEU A 86 -0.55 1.85 -3.46
C LEU A 86 0.01 1.88 -4.90
N LEU A 87 -0.17 2.99 -5.62
CA LEU A 87 0.40 3.18 -6.95
C LEU A 87 1.94 3.15 -6.94
N LYS A 88 2.56 3.74 -5.91
CA LYS A 88 4.01 3.66 -5.74
C LYS A 88 4.48 2.23 -5.55
N ILE A 89 3.79 1.42 -4.73
CA ILE A 89 4.12 -0.01 -4.60
C ILE A 89 4.10 -0.69 -5.97
N LEU A 90 3.05 -0.47 -6.77
CA LEU A 90 2.93 -1.04 -8.12
C LEU A 90 4.02 -0.53 -9.08
N LEU A 91 4.50 0.69 -8.93
CA LEU A 91 5.57 1.26 -9.75
C LEU A 91 6.92 0.52 -9.58
N GLU A 92 7.17 -0.10 -8.43
CA GLU A 92 8.35 -0.97 -8.25
C GLU A 92 8.20 -2.35 -8.91
N MET A 93 6.99 -2.75 -9.29
CA MET A 93 6.71 -4.12 -9.72
C MET A 93 6.81 -4.29 -11.22
N ASN A 94 7.27 -5.47 -11.64
CA ASN A 94 7.11 -5.89 -13.04
C ASN A 94 5.71 -6.52 -13.16
N LEU A 95 4.86 -5.88 -13.95
CA LEU A 95 3.51 -6.33 -14.23
C LEU A 95 3.50 -7.19 -15.50
N ASN A 96 2.56 -8.13 -15.60
CA ASN A 96 2.25 -8.78 -16.88
C ASN A 96 1.28 -7.92 -17.70
N GLU A 97 1.10 -8.26 -18.98
CA GLU A 97 0.27 -7.50 -19.92
C GLU A 97 -1.18 -7.28 -19.43
N GLU A 98 -1.78 -8.29 -18.78
CA GLU A 98 -3.13 -8.18 -18.24
C GLU A 98 -3.18 -7.20 -17.05
N GLU A 99 -2.24 -7.32 -16.12
CA GLU A 99 -2.10 -6.42 -14.97
C GLU A 99 -1.82 -4.97 -15.40
N GLU A 100 -0.98 -4.77 -16.42
CA GLU A 100 -0.71 -3.47 -17.03
C GLU A 100 -1.98 -2.86 -17.62
N GLY A 101 -2.78 -3.66 -18.34
CA GLY A 101 -4.07 -3.23 -18.87
C GLY A 101 -5.03 -2.72 -17.79
N TYR A 102 -5.20 -3.48 -16.70
CA TYR A 102 -6.04 -3.04 -15.58
C TYR A 102 -5.50 -1.80 -14.87
N LEU A 103 -4.19 -1.72 -14.66
CA LEU A 103 -3.58 -0.55 -14.03
C LEU A 103 -3.68 0.69 -14.91
N PHE A 104 -3.55 0.53 -16.23
CA PHE A 104 -3.71 1.63 -17.19
C PHE A 104 -5.11 2.22 -17.15
N ASP A 105 -6.16 1.38 -17.28
CA ASP A 105 -7.56 1.81 -17.20
C ASP A 105 -7.86 2.53 -15.88
N LEU A 106 -7.37 1.98 -14.77
CA LEU A 106 -7.47 2.61 -13.45
C LEU A 106 -6.78 3.98 -13.42
N CYS A 107 -5.56 4.09 -13.93
CA CYS A 107 -4.82 5.35 -13.94
C CYS A 107 -5.50 6.42 -14.80
N VAL A 108 -6.02 6.05 -15.97
CA VAL A 108 -6.79 6.95 -16.83
C VAL A 108 -8.05 7.43 -16.10
N THR A 109 -8.81 6.50 -15.51
CA THR A 109 -10.00 6.86 -14.70
C THR A 109 -9.66 7.84 -13.59
N LEU A 110 -8.54 7.63 -12.88
CA LEU A 110 -8.10 8.55 -11.81
C LEU A 110 -7.62 9.90 -12.35
N TRP A 111 -7.04 9.93 -13.54
CA TRP A 111 -6.53 11.15 -14.16
C TRP A 111 -7.66 12.05 -14.69
N GLU A 112 -8.75 11.45 -15.17
CA GLU A 112 -9.95 12.15 -15.65
C GLU A 112 -10.80 12.74 -14.51
N ASP A 113 -10.62 12.27 -13.28
CA ASP A 113 -11.35 12.76 -12.11
C ASP A 113 -10.82 14.15 -11.66
N VAL A 114 -11.54 15.20 -12.07
CA VAL A 114 -11.21 16.61 -11.77
C VAL A 114 -11.32 16.98 -10.30
N GLU A 115 -11.99 16.17 -9.48
CA GLU A 115 -12.13 16.41 -8.03
C GLU A 115 -10.92 15.90 -7.24
N LYS A 116 -9.97 15.23 -7.90
CA LYS A 116 -8.76 14.70 -7.27
C LYS A 116 -7.91 15.81 -6.69
N LYS A 117 -7.55 15.66 -5.41
CA LYS A 117 -6.69 16.65 -4.75
C LYS A 117 -5.23 16.41 -5.13
N PRO A 118 -4.53 17.46 -5.64
CA PRO A 118 -3.10 17.36 -5.88
C PRO A 118 -2.36 17.06 -4.58
N SER A 119 -1.18 16.46 -4.69
CA SER A 119 -0.34 16.25 -3.52
C SER A 119 0.12 17.61 -2.99
N ILE A 120 -0.31 17.94 -1.78
CA ILE A 120 0.25 19.05 -1.01
C ILE A 120 1.53 18.49 -0.37
N ARG A 121 2.69 19.05 -0.73
CA ARG A 121 3.99 18.69 -0.14
C ARG A 121 4.33 19.63 1.00
#